data_AF-A0A2G6J0Q2-F1
#
_entry.id   AF-A0A2G6J0Q2-F1
#
_cell.length_a   1.000
_cell.length_b   1.000
_cell.length_c   1.000
_cell.angle_alpha   90.00
_cell.angle_beta   90.00
_cell.angle_gamma   90.00
#
_symmetry.space_group_name_H-M   'P 1'
#
loop_
_entity.id
_entity.type
_entity.pdbx_description
1 polymer ?
#
loop_
_entity_poly.entity_id
_entity_poly.type
_entity_poly.pdbx_seq_one_letter_code
_entity_poly.pdbx_strand_id
1 'polypeptide(L)'
;MTDCLYLDISLQLGDHRLSAQLDLPLQGITALEGASGSGKTSLLRCIAGLERRCLGRISFGAQIWQDQRRFLAPQKRRIGYVFQDTRLFAHLTVRDNLAYGHQRAGAAGQVLQRVVEALDLGDLLQRRVEALSGGEAKRVALGRALAMDPQLLLLDEPLTGLDRRRKDEILPYIADAVQATGCPAIYVSHERRETALLADRVLRMQQGRLSGPEPCDTHLNATARHTNGQWRLCVDGHPTGLTVPDGAKTSYTLRLNPESVVLSQRDPGPCSAMLCLPVELRALGPVEAGHRRLTLGGAGGQLRLLKPAEFCQRMQLSVGQKLWLMANEASIAGPQM
;
A
#
# COMPACT_ATOMS: atom_id res chain seq x y z
N MET A 1 -4.43 0.05 -22.22
CA MET A 1 -3.50 1.19 -22.21
C MET A 1 -3.13 1.40 -20.76
N THR A 2 -1.85 1.41 -20.41
CA THR A 2 -1.43 1.54 -19.01
C THR A 2 -1.75 2.96 -18.55
N ASP A 3 -2.59 3.11 -17.54
CA ASP A 3 -2.80 4.40 -16.90
C ASP A 3 -1.47 4.85 -16.29
N CYS A 4 -1.00 6.02 -16.69
CA CYS A 4 0.26 6.59 -16.23
C CYS A 4 0.00 8.01 -15.74
N LEU A 5 0.51 8.33 -14.55
CA LEU A 5 0.50 9.68 -14.03
C LEU A 5 1.83 10.35 -14.35
N TYR A 6 1.78 11.35 -15.23
CA TYR A 6 2.91 12.20 -15.55
C TYR A 6 2.92 13.40 -14.61
N LEU A 7 4.07 13.63 -13.97
CA LEU A 7 4.33 14.78 -13.12
C LEU A 7 5.58 15.49 -13.62
N ASP A 8 5.46 16.78 -13.90
CA ASP A 8 6.57 17.72 -14.01
C ASP A 8 6.13 19.02 -13.34
N ILE A 9 6.25 19.06 -12.01
CA ILE A 9 5.68 20.11 -11.19
C ILE A 9 6.65 20.70 -10.18
N SER A 10 6.35 21.93 -9.80
CA SER A 10 7.05 22.68 -8.77
C SER A 10 6.06 23.44 -7.89
N LEU A 11 6.27 23.42 -6.58
CA LEU A 11 5.47 24.15 -5.61
C LEU A 11 6.37 24.76 -4.52
N GLN A 12 6.18 26.05 -4.23
CA GLN A 12 6.84 26.71 -3.10
C GLN A 12 6.04 26.47 -1.81
N LEU A 13 6.72 26.00 -0.76
CA LEU A 13 6.18 25.69 0.56
C LEU A 13 7.00 26.44 1.62
N GLY A 14 6.67 27.72 1.84
CA GLY A 14 7.48 28.59 2.70
C GLY A 14 8.89 28.72 2.14
N ASP A 15 9.89 28.32 2.93
CA ASP A 15 11.31 28.34 2.54
C ASP A 15 11.76 27.10 1.73
N HIS A 16 10.88 26.12 1.58
CA HIS A 16 11.18 24.88 0.87
C HIS A 16 10.51 24.84 -0.50
N ARG A 17 11.11 24.10 -1.43
CA ARG A 17 10.55 23.85 -2.75
C ARG A 17 10.27 22.36 -2.92
N LEU A 18 9.05 22.03 -3.27
CA LEU A 18 8.64 20.72 -3.74
C LEU A 18 8.84 20.66 -5.26
N SER A 19 9.52 19.63 -5.75
CA SER A 19 9.69 19.34 -7.17
C SER A 19 9.48 17.85 -7.44
N ALA A 20 8.61 17.52 -8.40
CA ALA A 20 8.37 16.15 -8.82
C ALA A 20 8.41 16.06 -10.34
N GLN A 21 9.35 15.27 -10.86
CA GLN A 21 9.50 15.01 -12.29
C GLN A 21 9.60 13.50 -12.50
N LEU A 22 8.48 12.85 -12.82
CA LEU A 22 8.45 11.41 -13.08
C LEU A 22 7.21 10.97 -13.84
N ASP A 23 7.35 9.80 -14.46
CA ASP A 23 6.26 9.01 -15.01
C ASP A 23 5.96 7.88 -14.02
N LEU A 24 4.74 7.87 -13.49
CA LEU A 24 4.31 6.83 -12.56
C LEU A 24 3.34 5.88 -13.26
N PRO A 25 3.75 4.64 -13.55
CA PRO A 25 2.82 3.59 -13.95
C PRO A 25 1.83 3.34 -12.80
N LEU A 26 0.54 3.55 -13.09
CA LEU A 26 -0.52 3.38 -12.11
C LEU A 26 -1.10 1.98 -12.22
N GLN A 27 -0.60 1.08 -11.36
CA GLN A 27 -1.14 -0.27 -11.19
C GLN A 27 -1.01 -0.65 -9.72
N GLY A 28 -2.12 -1.09 -9.12
CA GLY A 28 -2.16 -1.44 -7.71
C GLY A 28 -1.91 -0.23 -6.82
N ILE A 29 -1.15 -0.42 -5.74
CA ILE A 29 -0.89 0.60 -4.73
C ILE A 29 0.57 1.08 -4.86
N THR A 30 0.76 2.39 -5.04
CA THR A 30 2.06 3.04 -4.90
C THR A 30 2.13 3.76 -3.57
N ALA A 31 3.04 3.35 -2.69
CA ALA A 31 3.30 4.09 -1.45
C ALA A 31 4.18 5.31 -1.70
N LEU A 32 3.87 6.42 -1.02
CA LEU A 32 4.71 7.60 -0.93
C LEU A 32 5.28 7.71 0.48
N GLU A 33 6.55 7.38 0.62
CA GLU A 33 7.30 7.47 1.87
C GLU A 33 8.07 8.78 1.98
N GLY A 34 8.27 9.26 3.21
CA GLY A 34 9.10 10.43 3.48
C GLY A 34 8.88 10.95 4.90
N ALA A 35 9.83 11.72 5.41
CA ALA A 35 9.73 12.34 6.72
C ALA A 35 8.47 13.23 6.83
N SER A 36 7.99 13.47 8.05
CA SER A 36 6.94 14.47 8.30
C SER A 36 7.38 15.83 7.76
N GLY A 37 6.48 16.55 7.09
CA GLY A 37 6.79 17.83 6.45
C GLY A 37 7.57 17.74 5.13
N SER A 38 7.88 16.54 4.60
CA SER A 38 8.61 16.42 3.33
C SER A 38 7.84 16.91 2.10
N GLY A 39 6.52 17.14 2.21
CA GLY A 39 5.65 17.62 1.15
C GLY A 39 4.67 16.58 0.56
N LYS A 40 4.51 15.41 1.19
CA LYS A 40 3.65 14.30 0.70
C LYS A 40 2.20 14.74 0.48
N THR A 41 1.55 15.29 1.51
CA THR A 41 0.20 15.85 1.42
C THR A 41 0.10 16.96 0.38
N SER A 42 1.11 17.85 0.28
CA SER A 42 1.14 18.89 -0.75
C SER A 42 1.21 18.32 -2.16
N LEU A 43 1.99 17.26 -2.38
CA LEU A 43 2.04 16.54 -3.65
C LEU A 43 0.67 15.95 -4.02
N LEU A 44 0.00 15.27 -3.09
CA LEU A 44 -1.35 14.73 -3.32
C LEU A 44 -2.34 15.84 -3.66
N ARG A 45 -2.27 16.99 -2.98
CA ARG A 45 -3.11 18.16 -3.27
C ARG A 45 -2.84 18.75 -4.66
N CYS A 46 -1.59 18.76 -5.13
CA CYS A 46 -1.26 19.13 -6.50
C CYS A 46 -1.92 18.19 -7.52
N ILE A 47 -1.78 16.87 -7.31
CA ILE A 47 -2.37 15.83 -8.17
C ILE A 47 -3.91 15.95 -8.19
N ALA A 48 -4.52 16.20 -7.03
CA ALA A 48 -5.97 16.40 -6.89
C ALA A 48 -6.49 17.72 -7.49
N GLY A 49 -5.61 18.69 -7.77
CA GLY A 49 -6.01 20.04 -8.18
C GLY A 49 -6.49 20.92 -7.03
N LEU A 50 -6.19 20.53 -5.79
CA LEU A 50 -6.51 21.30 -4.58
C LEU A 50 -5.43 22.33 -4.24
N GLU A 51 -4.29 22.30 -4.93
CA GLU A 51 -3.22 23.29 -4.82
C GLU A 51 -3.07 24.09 -6.12
N ARG A 52 -3.50 25.35 -6.11
CA ARG A 52 -3.50 26.21 -7.31
C ARG A 52 -2.15 26.89 -7.57
N ARG A 53 -1.28 26.98 -6.55
CA ARG A 53 0.05 27.59 -6.68
C ARG A 53 1.08 26.64 -7.30
N CYS A 54 0.69 25.37 -7.49
CA CYS A 54 1.49 24.38 -8.17
C CYS A 54 1.68 24.79 -9.65
N LEU A 55 2.93 24.88 -10.08
CA LEU A 55 3.29 25.16 -11.47
C LEU A 55 3.76 23.89 -12.16
N GLY A 56 3.67 23.88 -13.49
CA GLY A 56 4.11 22.76 -14.32
C GLY A 56 2.96 21.91 -14.83
N ARG A 57 3.28 20.69 -15.27
CA ARG A 57 2.37 19.79 -15.99
C ARG A 57 1.99 18.57 -15.15
N ILE A 58 0.70 18.26 -15.16
CA ILE A 58 0.13 17.02 -14.61
C ILE A 58 -0.78 16.41 -15.68
N SER A 59 -0.56 15.16 -16.05
CA SER A 59 -1.48 14.42 -16.93
C SER A 59 -1.71 12.99 -16.46
N PHE A 60 -2.91 12.50 -16.68
CA PHE A 60 -3.30 11.11 -16.44
C PHE A 60 -3.58 10.46 -17.80
N GLY A 61 -2.72 9.51 -18.18
CA GLY A 61 -2.65 9.00 -19.55
C GLY A 61 -2.52 10.16 -20.55
N ALA A 62 -3.41 10.20 -21.54
CA ALA A 62 -3.45 11.28 -22.52
C ALA A 62 -4.14 12.57 -22.01
N GLN A 63 -4.85 12.51 -20.88
CA GLN A 63 -5.62 13.64 -20.37
C GLN A 63 -4.74 14.61 -19.58
N ILE A 64 -4.54 15.81 -20.11
CA ILE A 64 -3.87 16.90 -19.38
C ILE A 64 -4.82 17.47 -18.31
N TRP A 65 -4.43 17.33 -17.04
CA TRP A 65 -5.11 17.94 -15.91
C TRP A 65 -4.59 19.35 -15.62
N GLN A 66 -3.30 19.57 -15.83
CA GLN A 66 -2.67 20.86 -15.60
C GLN A 66 -1.50 21.06 -16.54
N ASP A 67 -1.36 22.28 -17.07
CA ASP A 67 -0.17 22.80 -17.74
C ASP A 67 -0.20 24.35 -17.70
N GLN A 68 0.62 25.01 -18.51
CA GLN A 68 0.66 26.49 -18.58
C GLN A 68 -0.64 27.13 -19.10
N ARG A 69 -1.50 26.39 -19.81
CA ARG A 69 -2.70 26.89 -20.49
C ARG A 69 -3.99 26.39 -19.85
N ARG A 70 -3.93 25.30 -19.08
CA ARG A 70 -5.10 24.59 -18.58
C ARG A 70 -4.94 24.25 -17.11
N PHE A 71 -6.04 24.40 -16.37
CA PHE A 71 -6.21 23.82 -15.05
C PHE A 71 -7.58 23.13 -14.95
N LEU A 72 -7.58 21.80 -14.95
CA LEU A 72 -8.78 21.00 -14.78
C LEU A 72 -9.22 21.03 -13.31
N ALA A 73 -10.44 21.50 -13.06
CA ALA A 73 -11.01 21.59 -11.72
C ALA A 73 -11.06 20.21 -11.04
N PRO A 74 -10.85 20.12 -9.70
CA PRO A 74 -10.77 18.86 -8.96
C PRO A 74 -11.90 17.87 -9.25
N GLN A 75 -13.15 18.36 -9.25
CA GLN A 75 -14.34 17.54 -9.49
C GLN A 75 -14.42 16.94 -10.91
N LYS A 76 -13.62 17.46 -11.86
CA LYS A 76 -13.52 16.94 -13.23
C LYS A 76 -12.35 15.96 -13.42
N ARG A 77 -11.49 15.78 -12.40
CA ARG A 77 -10.34 14.85 -12.46
C ARG A 77 -10.72 13.41 -12.13
N ARG A 78 -11.95 13.12 -11.67
CA ARG A 78 -12.42 11.77 -11.27
C ARG A 78 -11.46 11.07 -10.30
N ILE A 79 -10.95 11.81 -9.31
CA ILE A 79 -10.05 11.30 -8.28
C ILE A 79 -10.86 11.04 -7.01
N GLY A 80 -10.67 9.86 -6.41
CA GLY A 80 -11.11 9.60 -5.04
C GLY A 80 -10.04 10.14 -4.08
N TYR A 81 -10.41 10.97 -3.11
CA TYR A 81 -9.47 11.49 -2.10
C TYR A 81 -9.95 11.12 -0.71
N VAL A 82 -9.13 10.38 0.02
CA VAL A 82 -9.32 10.09 1.44
C VAL A 82 -8.33 10.94 2.22
N PHE A 83 -8.87 11.89 2.98
CA PHE A 83 -8.07 12.78 3.82
C PHE A 83 -7.69 12.09 5.14
N GLN A 84 -6.68 12.65 5.81
CA GLN A 84 -6.29 12.22 7.15
C GLN A 84 -7.49 12.25 8.12
N ASP A 85 -8.34 13.27 8.03
CA ASP A 85 -9.64 13.34 8.67
C ASP A 85 -10.74 12.73 7.75
N THR A 86 -11.66 11.95 8.30
CA THR A 86 -12.63 11.17 7.49
C THR A 86 -13.59 12.04 6.67
N ARG A 87 -13.85 13.28 7.10
CA ARG A 87 -14.74 14.26 6.45
C ARG A 87 -16.06 13.67 5.96
N LEU A 88 -16.64 12.76 6.75
CA LEU A 88 -17.95 12.18 6.44
C LEU A 88 -19.05 13.21 6.72
N PHE A 89 -20.15 13.12 5.99
CA PHE A 89 -21.32 13.96 6.22
C PHE A 89 -22.07 13.44 7.43
N ALA A 90 -21.91 14.11 8.58
CA ALA A 90 -22.47 13.67 9.87
C ALA A 90 -24.00 13.50 9.85
N HIS A 91 -24.70 14.33 9.07
CA HIS A 91 -26.16 14.30 8.95
C HIS A 91 -26.70 13.11 8.13
N LEU A 92 -25.84 12.44 7.35
CA LEU A 92 -26.20 11.36 6.43
C LEU A 92 -25.93 9.98 7.04
N THR A 93 -26.65 8.96 6.55
CA THR A 93 -26.33 7.56 6.86
C THR A 93 -25.04 7.12 6.15
N VAL A 94 -24.50 5.94 6.49
CA VAL A 94 -23.41 5.34 5.73
C VAL A 94 -23.79 5.16 4.27
N ARG A 95 -24.97 4.57 3.99
CA ARG A 95 -25.50 4.40 2.64
C ARG A 95 -25.52 5.73 1.86
N ASP A 96 -26.03 6.79 2.49
CA ASP A 96 -26.13 8.10 1.86
C ASP A 96 -24.76 8.74 1.65
N ASN A 97 -23.80 8.54 2.56
CA ASN A 97 -22.41 8.96 2.36
C ASN A 97 -21.77 8.25 1.17
N LEU A 98 -21.97 6.94 1.02
CA LEU A 98 -21.43 6.16 -0.10
C LEU A 98 -22.08 6.55 -1.43
N ALA A 99 -23.38 6.84 -1.42
CA ALA A 99 -24.12 7.30 -2.60
C ALA A 99 -23.82 8.76 -2.96
N TYR A 100 -23.24 9.55 -2.05
CA TYR A 100 -23.01 10.97 -2.24
C TYR A 100 -22.05 11.24 -3.40
N GLY A 101 -22.47 12.11 -4.33
CA GLY A 101 -21.71 12.48 -5.53
C GLY A 101 -22.12 11.71 -6.79
N HIS A 102 -22.87 10.63 -6.67
CA HIS A 102 -23.40 9.88 -7.81
C HIS A 102 -24.49 10.68 -8.53
N GLN A 103 -24.13 11.37 -9.61
CA GLN A 103 -25.11 11.86 -10.57
C GLN A 103 -25.30 10.80 -11.68
N ARG A 104 -26.37 10.00 -11.54
CA ARG A 104 -27.04 9.16 -12.56
C ARG A 104 -26.14 8.26 -13.45
N ALA A 105 -26.22 6.93 -13.23
CA ALA A 105 -26.60 5.89 -14.21
C ALA A 105 -25.94 4.52 -13.94
N GLY A 106 -26.76 3.46 -13.92
CA GLY A 106 -26.45 2.06 -14.25
C GLY A 106 -25.27 1.36 -13.56
N ALA A 107 -24.03 1.69 -13.95
CA ALA A 107 -22.79 1.03 -13.51
C ALA A 107 -22.43 1.34 -12.04
N ALA A 108 -22.93 2.46 -11.51
CA ALA A 108 -22.72 2.90 -10.13
C ALA A 108 -23.13 1.85 -9.08
N GLY A 109 -24.20 1.09 -9.34
CA GLY A 109 -24.67 0.06 -8.40
C GLY A 109 -23.70 -1.09 -8.23
N GLN A 110 -23.05 -1.53 -9.32
CA GLN A 110 -22.09 -2.64 -9.28
C GLN A 110 -20.80 -2.26 -8.57
N VAL A 111 -20.28 -1.05 -8.83
CA VAL A 111 -19.07 -0.55 -8.14
C VAL A 111 -19.36 -0.37 -6.66
N LEU A 112 -20.49 0.25 -6.30
CA LEU A 112 -20.90 0.39 -4.91
C LEU A 112 -21.02 -0.95 -4.19
N GLN A 113 -21.63 -1.95 -4.83
CA GLN A 113 -21.76 -3.29 -4.24
C GLN A 113 -20.39 -3.92 -3.97
N ARG A 114 -19.48 -3.91 -4.97
CA ARG A 114 -18.11 -4.42 -4.80
C ARG A 114 -17.37 -3.71 -3.67
N VAL A 115 -17.55 -2.39 -3.55
CA VAL A 115 -16.95 -1.58 -2.48
C VAL A 115 -17.53 -1.94 -1.11
N VAL A 116 -18.85 -2.12 -1.01
CA VAL A 116 -19.52 -2.51 0.25
C VAL A 116 -19.06 -3.89 0.71
N GLU A 117 -18.94 -4.84 -0.21
CA GLU A 117 -18.43 -6.19 0.06
C GLU A 117 -16.95 -6.16 0.46
N ALA A 118 -16.10 -5.51 -0.33
CA ALA A 118 -14.65 -5.46 -0.09
C ALA A 118 -14.25 -4.69 1.18
N LEU A 119 -15.09 -3.78 1.66
CA LEU A 119 -14.85 -3.03 2.89
C LEU A 119 -15.68 -3.53 4.08
N ASP A 120 -16.46 -4.59 3.90
CA ASP A 120 -17.35 -5.17 4.90
C ASP A 120 -18.24 -4.08 5.57
N LEU A 121 -19.00 -3.36 4.74
CA LEU A 121 -19.86 -2.24 5.17
C LEU A 121 -21.34 -2.61 5.26
N GLY A 122 -21.72 -3.86 4.96
CA GLY A 122 -23.12 -4.30 4.83
C GLY A 122 -23.97 -3.95 6.06
N ASP A 123 -23.50 -4.32 7.24
CA ASP A 123 -24.19 -4.09 8.52
C ASP A 123 -24.15 -2.62 8.98
N LEU A 124 -23.33 -1.80 8.34
CA LEU A 124 -23.15 -0.39 8.68
C LEU A 124 -24.03 0.54 7.84
N LEU A 125 -24.59 0.06 6.73
CA LEU A 125 -25.27 0.90 5.72
C LEU A 125 -26.36 1.81 6.30
N GLN A 126 -27.11 1.35 7.30
CA GLN A 126 -28.20 2.12 7.91
C GLN A 126 -27.78 2.97 9.12
N ARG A 127 -26.54 2.81 9.59
CA ARG A 127 -26.04 3.59 10.73
C ARG A 127 -25.78 5.04 10.33
N ARG A 128 -25.92 5.95 11.30
CA ARG A 128 -25.42 7.33 11.16
C ARG A 128 -23.93 7.36 11.43
N VAL A 129 -23.24 8.28 10.76
CA VAL A 129 -21.78 8.45 10.87
C VAL A 129 -21.30 8.65 12.32
N GLU A 130 -22.09 9.37 13.13
CA GLU A 130 -21.77 9.66 14.53
C GLU A 130 -21.74 8.42 15.43
N ALA A 131 -22.39 7.33 15.01
CA ALA A 131 -22.42 6.07 15.75
C ALA A 131 -21.29 5.10 15.34
N LEU A 132 -20.39 5.52 14.44
CA LEU A 132 -19.29 4.69 13.95
C LEU A 132 -18.09 4.79 14.88
N SER A 133 -17.41 3.66 15.10
CA SER A 133 -16.04 3.65 15.61
C SER A 133 -15.08 4.33 14.64
N GLY A 134 -13.89 4.72 15.13
CA GLY A 134 -12.86 5.33 14.29
C GLY A 134 -12.50 4.45 13.08
N GLY A 135 -12.37 3.14 13.26
CA GLY A 135 -12.06 2.20 12.18
C GLY A 135 -13.19 2.07 11.16
N GLU A 136 -14.44 1.93 11.60
CA GLU A 136 -15.61 1.93 10.71
C GLU A 136 -15.70 3.25 9.92
N ALA A 137 -15.46 4.40 10.56
CA ALA A 137 -15.46 5.68 9.89
C ALA A 137 -14.37 5.79 8.81
N LYS A 138 -13.16 5.23 9.04
CA LYS A 138 -12.11 5.15 8.01
C LYS A 138 -12.54 4.27 6.83
N ARG A 139 -13.11 3.08 7.10
CA ARG A 139 -13.65 2.19 6.05
C ARG A 139 -14.74 2.89 5.23
N VAL A 140 -15.67 3.58 5.87
CA VAL A 140 -16.73 4.34 5.16
C VAL A 140 -16.16 5.50 4.33
N ALA A 141 -15.14 6.21 4.82
CA ALA A 141 -14.49 7.28 4.07
C ALA A 141 -13.79 6.75 2.81
N LEU A 142 -13.13 5.60 2.90
CA LEU A 142 -12.55 4.89 1.77
C LEU A 142 -13.65 4.43 0.79
N GLY A 143 -14.72 3.84 1.32
CA GLY A 143 -15.85 3.39 0.52
C GLY A 143 -16.49 4.52 -0.27
N ARG A 144 -16.68 5.69 0.33
CA ARG A 144 -17.23 6.86 -0.37
C ARG A 144 -16.32 7.32 -1.52
N ALA A 145 -15.00 7.33 -1.30
CA ALA A 145 -14.05 7.74 -2.32
C ALA A 145 -14.05 6.78 -3.52
N LEU A 146 -14.15 5.47 -3.27
CA LEU A 146 -14.16 4.42 -4.30
C LEU A 146 -15.52 4.23 -4.98
N ALA A 147 -16.62 4.46 -4.26
CA ALA A 147 -17.96 4.28 -4.81
C ALA A 147 -18.18 5.12 -6.06
N MET A 148 -17.53 6.30 -6.14
CA MET A 148 -17.57 7.22 -7.26
C MET A 148 -16.88 6.74 -8.56
N ASP A 149 -16.41 5.50 -8.61
CA ASP A 149 -15.63 4.93 -9.72
C ASP A 149 -14.49 5.86 -10.18
N PRO A 150 -13.55 6.21 -9.27
CA PRO A 150 -12.46 7.09 -9.60
C PRO A 150 -11.43 6.39 -10.49
N GLN A 151 -10.72 7.16 -11.31
CA GLN A 151 -9.58 6.64 -12.10
C GLN A 151 -8.28 6.58 -11.29
N LEU A 152 -8.24 7.27 -10.14
CA LEU A 152 -7.11 7.29 -9.22
C LEU A 152 -7.61 7.53 -7.80
N LEU A 153 -7.15 6.72 -6.86
CA LEU A 153 -7.40 6.89 -5.43
C LEU A 153 -6.17 7.53 -4.76
N LEU A 154 -6.37 8.61 -4.00
CA LEU A 154 -5.35 9.25 -3.18
C LEU A 154 -5.68 9.05 -1.70
N LEU A 155 -4.76 8.45 -0.97
CA LEU A 155 -4.90 8.09 0.44
C LEU A 155 -3.85 8.88 1.24
N ASP A 156 -4.28 9.93 1.94
CA ASP A 156 -3.40 10.83 2.66
C ASP A 156 -3.39 10.50 4.16
N GLU A 157 -2.46 9.61 4.54
CA GLU A 157 -2.36 9.07 5.90
C GLU A 157 -3.71 8.58 6.48
N PRO A 158 -4.42 7.69 5.75
CA PRO A 158 -5.79 7.36 6.06
C PRO A 158 -5.94 6.66 7.42
N LEU A 159 -4.89 6.00 7.92
CA LEU A 159 -4.92 5.27 9.19
C LEU A 159 -4.38 6.04 10.39
N THR A 160 -4.03 7.32 10.21
CA THR A 160 -3.55 8.16 11.31
C THR A 160 -4.59 8.28 12.42
N GLY A 161 -4.11 8.19 13.67
CA GLY A 161 -4.91 8.21 14.89
C GLY A 161 -5.39 6.84 15.37
N LEU A 162 -5.07 5.75 14.65
CA LEU A 162 -5.35 4.39 15.09
C LEU A 162 -4.13 3.72 15.72
N ASP A 163 -4.38 2.87 16.71
CA ASP A 163 -3.36 1.98 17.26
C ASP A 163 -2.97 0.88 16.25
N ARG A 164 -1.85 0.22 16.54
CA ARG A 164 -1.24 -0.80 15.68
C ARG A 164 -2.20 -1.96 15.37
N ARG A 165 -3.00 -2.41 16.34
CA ARG A 165 -3.91 -3.54 16.15
C ARG A 165 -5.03 -3.16 15.19
N ARG A 166 -5.64 -1.99 15.38
CA ARG A 166 -6.69 -1.48 14.49
C ARG A 166 -6.17 -1.21 13.08
N LYS A 167 -4.92 -0.79 12.93
CA LYS A 167 -4.28 -0.65 11.61
C LYS A 167 -4.18 -2.00 10.91
N ASP A 168 -3.65 -3.00 11.60
CA ASP A 168 -3.52 -4.37 11.07
C ASP A 168 -4.88 -4.95 10.66
N GLU A 169 -5.95 -4.61 11.38
CA GLU A 169 -7.33 -4.99 11.03
C GLU A 169 -7.85 -4.26 9.77
N ILE A 170 -7.40 -3.02 9.50
CA ILE A 170 -7.92 -2.20 8.39
C ILE A 170 -7.13 -2.35 7.09
N LEU A 171 -5.81 -2.58 7.16
CA LEU A 171 -4.95 -2.69 5.98
C LEU A 171 -5.49 -3.69 4.93
N PRO A 172 -5.96 -4.90 5.29
CA PRO A 172 -6.51 -5.84 4.31
C PRO A 172 -7.66 -5.25 3.50
N TYR A 173 -8.60 -4.53 4.15
CA TYR A 173 -9.72 -3.90 3.45
C TYR A 173 -9.28 -2.86 2.41
N ILE A 174 -8.16 -2.15 2.65
CA ILE A 174 -7.60 -1.20 1.67
C ILE A 174 -7.11 -1.95 0.43
N ALA A 175 -6.33 -3.02 0.64
CA ALA A 175 -5.81 -3.84 -0.45
C ALA A 175 -6.95 -4.49 -1.25
N ASP A 176 -7.93 -5.06 -0.55
CA ASP A 176 -9.08 -5.74 -1.15
C ASP A 176 -9.95 -4.77 -1.94
N ALA A 177 -10.20 -3.56 -1.42
CA ALA A 177 -11.00 -2.56 -2.13
C ALA A 177 -10.30 -2.03 -3.39
N VAL A 178 -8.98 -1.81 -3.34
CA VAL A 178 -8.19 -1.46 -4.54
C VAL A 178 -8.21 -2.60 -5.56
N GLN A 179 -8.06 -3.84 -5.11
CA GLN A 179 -8.12 -5.01 -5.99
C GLN A 179 -9.51 -5.19 -6.63
N ALA A 180 -10.57 -5.09 -5.83
CA ALA A 180 -11.95 -5.33 -6.26
C ALA A 180 -12.46 -4.27 -7.25
N THR A 181 -11.98 -3.03 -7.12
CA THR A 181 -12.32 -1.93 -8.02
C THR A 181 -11.37 -1.83 -9.21
N GLY A 182 -10.14 -2.31 -9.08
CA GLY A 182 -9.08 -2.10 -10.06
C GLY A 182 -8.56 -0.66 -10.10
N CYS A 183 -9.03 0.21 -9.20
CA CYS A 183 -8.62 1.61 -9.14
C CYS A 183 -7.19 1.73 -8.58
N PRO A 184 -6.21 2.23 -9.34
CA PRO A 184 -4.86 2.41 -8.81
C PRO A 184 -4.86 3.45 -7.69
N ALA A 185 -3.98 3.27 -6.71
CA ALA A 185 -3.91 4.11 -5.52
C ALA A 185 -2.51 4.69 -5.26
N ILE A 186 -2.46 5.92 -4.75
CA ILE A 186 -1.27 6.50 -4.11
C ILE A 186 -1.52 6.56 -2.61
N TYR A 187 -0.73 5.83 -1.83
CA TYR A 187 -0.85 5.68 -0.39
C TYR A 187 0.26 6.44 0.34
N VAL A 188 -0.08 7.51 1.05
CA VAL A 188 0.85 8.24 1.90
C VAL A 188 0.83 7.64 3.29
N SER A 189 2.01 7.28 3.78
CA SER A 189 2.20 6.91 5.18
C SER A 189 3.60 7.24 5.64
N HIS A 190 3.74 7.46 6.94
CA HIS A 190 5.03 7.57 7.62
C HIS A 190 5.45 6.24 8.27
N GLU A 191 4.59 5.21 8.21
CA GLU A 191 4.85 3.89 8.78
C GLU A 191 5.26 2.89 7.69
N ARG A 192 6.52 2.45 7.73
CA ARG A 192 7.09 1.47 6.80
C ARG A 192 6.34 0.13 6.81
N ARG A 193 5.70 -0.21 7.92
CA ARG A 193 4.91 -1.43 8.02
C ARG A 193 3.68 -1.39 7.10
N GLU A 194 2.97 -0.26 7.07
CA GLU A 194 1.81 -0.09 6.20
C GLU A 194 2.22 -0.19 4.73
N THR A 195 3.32 0.48 4.36
CA THR A 195 3.83 0.46 2.98
C THR A 195 4.33 -0.92 2.57
N ALA A 196 5.03 -1.64 3.46
CA ALA A 196 5.49 -3.00 3.20
C ALA A 196 4.35 -4.02 2.98
N LEU A 197 3.21 -3.82 3.64
CA LEU A 197 2.06 -4.72 3.56
C LEU A 197 1.08 -4.36 2.44
N LEU A 198 1.06 -3.10 1.97
CA LEU A 198 0.11 -2.64 0.94
C LEU A 198 0.74 -2.39 -0.43
N ALA A 199 1.95 -1.83 -0.47
CA ALA A 199 2.45 -1.16 -1.66
C ALA A 199 3.08 -2.13 -2.66
N ASP A 200 2.70 -2.04 -3.93
CA ASP A 200 3.39 -2.70 -5.04
C ASP A 200 4.70 -1.98 -5.38
N ARG A 201 4.67 -0.64 -5.24
CA ARG A 201 5.78 0.26 -5.55
C ARG A 201 5.93 1.29 -4.45
N VAL A 202 7.15 1.78 -4.28
CA VAL A 202 7.49 2.84 -3.32
C VAL A 202 8.10 4.01 -4.07
N LEU A 203 7.60 5.20 -3.79
CA LEU A 203 8.20 6.48 -4.09
C LEU A 203 8.73 7.07 -2.79
N ARG A 204 9.93 7.63 -2.82
CA ARG A 204 10.55 8.26 -1.65
C ARG A 204 10.65 9.76 -1.88
N MET A 205 10.19 10.52 -0.90
CA MET A 205 10.26 11.97 -0.90
C MET A 205 11.28 12.44 0.13
N GLN A 206 12.33 13.12 -0.35
CA GLN A 206 13.40 13.66 0.49
C GLN A 206 13.68 15.10 0.08
N GLN A 207 13.65 16.02 1.06
CA GLN A 207 13.92 17.45 0.86
C GLN A 207 13.11 18.06 -0.30
N GLY A 208 11.81 17.73 -0.39
CA GLY A 208 10.94 18.23 -1.45
C GLY A 208 11.10 17.55 -2.82
N ARG A 209 12.04 16.61 -2.98
CA ARG A 209 12.29 15.89 -4.23
C ARG A 209 11.75 14.47 -4.18
N LEU A 210 11.22 14.01 -5.30
CA LEU A 210 10.65 12.67 -5.47
C LEU A 210 11.63 11.75 -6.18
N SER A 211 11.83 10.54 -5.65
CA SER A 211 12.59 9.48 -6.32
C SER A 211 11.80 8.86 -7.47
N GLY A 212 12.47 8.08 -8.31
CA GLY A 212 11.78 7.16 -9.23
C GLY A 212 11.02 6.07 -8.48
N PRO A 213 10.04 5.41 -9.14
CA PRO A 213 9.31 4.28 -8.57
C PRO A 213 10.22 3.07 -8.41
N GLU A 214 10.29 2.53 -7.20
CA GLU A 214 11.00 1.29 -6.87
C GLU A 214 9.98 0.19 -6.54
N PRO A 215 10.23 -1.09 -6.87
CA PRO A 215 9.43 -2.19 -6.34
C PRO A 215 9.46 -2.19 -4.80
N CYS A 216 8.38 -2.65 -4.17
CA CYS A 216 8.40 -2.85 -2.72
C CYS A 216 9.38 -3.98 -2.36
N ASP A 217 10.26 -3.69 -1.41
CA ASP A 217 11.42 -4.51 -1.05
C ASP A 217 11.07 -5.80 -0.26
N THR A 218 9.80 -5.98 0.12
CA THR A 218 9.35 -7.00 1.08
C THR A 218 8.46 -8.09 0.45
N HIS A 219 8.47 -8.22 -0.87
CA HIS A 219 7.63 -9.15 -1.61
C HIS A 219 8.36 -10.42 -2.01
N LEU A 220 7.70 -11.58 -1.86
CA LEU A 220 8.15 -12.87 -2.35
C LEU A 220 7.13 -13.44 -3.34
N ASN A 221 7.62 -14.04 -4.41
CA ASN A 221 6.77 -14.78 -5.35
C ASN A 221 6.59 -16.22 -4.87
N ALA A 222 5.34 -16.67 -4.81
CA ALA A 222 4.99 -18.02 -4.41
C ALA A 222 4.10 -18.68 -5.47
N THR A 223 4.24 -19.99 -5.61
CA THR A 223 3.40 -20.82 -6.49
C THR A 223 2.62 -21.83 -5.66
N ALA A 224 1.36 -22.07 -6.00
CA ALA A 224 0.59 -23.13 -5.36
C ALA A 224 0.96 -24.51 -5.94
N ARG A 225 1.16 -25.49 -5.05
CA ARG A 225 1.36 -26.90 -5.38
C ARG A 225 0.45 -27.77 -4.54
N HIS A 226 -0.20 -28.73 -5.19
CA HIS A 226 -1.04 -29.70 -4.50
C HIS A 226 -0.17 -30.77 -3.83
N THR A 227 -0.26 -30.89 -2.50
CA THR A 227 0.52 -31.82 -1.69
C THR A 227 -0.36 -32.35 -0.55
N ASN A 228 -0.41 -33.67 -0.35
CA ASN A 228 -1.21 -34.31 0.71
C ASN A 228 -2.69 -33.88 0.74
N GLY A 229 -3.31 -33.72 -0.43
CA GLY A 229 -4.74 -33.37 -0.53
C GLY A 229 -5.06 -31.90 -0.24
N GLN A 230 -4.04 -31.02 -0.17
CA GLN A 230 -4.22 -29.58 0.02
C GLN A 230 -3.30 -28.79 -0.92
N TRP A 231 -3.76 -27.64 -1.39
CA TRP A 231 -2.88 -26.69 -2.08
C TRP A 231 -2.05 -25.91 -1.07
N ARG A 232 -0.73 -25.95 -1.26
CA ARG A 232 0.23 -25.23 -0.43
C ARG A 232 1.10 -24.31 -1.26
N LEU A 233 1.41 -23.15 -0.71
CA LEU A 233 2.33 -22.23 -1.34
C LEU A 233 3.76 -22.74 -1.22
N CYS A 234 4.50 -22.62 -2.31
CA CYS A 234 5.92 -22.89 -2.40
C CYS A 234 6.63 -21.63 -2.87
N VAL A 235 7.75 -21.29 -2.23
CA VAL A 235 8.59 -20.16 -2.62
C VAL A 235 9.90 -20.73 -3.13
N ASP A 236 10.22 -20.52 -4.41
CA ASP A 236 11.43 -21.06 -5.05
C ASP A 236 11.56 -22.60 -4.92
N GLY A 237 10.42 -23.29 -4.97
CA GLY A 237 10.37 -24.74 -4.78
C GLY A 237 10.44 -25.20 -3.32
N HIS A 238 10.70 -24.31 -2.36
CA HIS A 238 10.62 -24.63 -0.94
C HIS A 238 9.15 -24.63 -0.48
N PRO A 239 8.64 -25.73 0.08
CA PRO A 239 7.28 -25.77 0.60
C PRO A 239 7.14 -24.88 1.83
N THR A 240 6.00 -24.20 1.93
CA THR A 240 5.64 -23.39 3.09
C THR A 240 4.47 -24.04 3.83
N GLY A 241 4.20 -23.57 5.06
CA GLY A 241 3.01 -23.94 5.81
C GLY A 241 1.72 -23.28 5.30
N LEU A 242 1.82 -22.31 4.39
CA LEU A 242 0.69 -21.54 3.89
C LEU A 242 -0.16 -22.37 2.93
N THR A 243 -1.45 -22.50 3.23
CA THR A 243 -2.43 -23.18 2.37
C THR A 243 -3.22 -22.18 1.54
N VAL A 244 -3.78 -22.63 0.41
CA VAL A 244 -4.74 -21.87 -0.37
C VAL A 244 -5.97 -22.73 -0.70
N PRO A 245 -7.15 -22.14 -0.95
CA PRO A 245 -8.34 -22.88 -1.33
C PRO A 245 -8.19 -23.64 -2.66
N ASP A 246 -9.08 -24.61 -2.89
CA ASP A 246 -9.16 -25.30 -4.19
C ASP A 246 -9.56 -24.35 -5.32
N GLY A 247 -8.98 -24.57 -6.51
CA GLY A 247 -9.23 -23.74 -7.70
C GLY A 247 -8.54 -22.36 -7.67
N ALA A 248 -7.65 -22.13 -6.69
CA ALA A 248 -6.96 -20.87 -6.54
C ALA A 248 -5.84 -20.67 -7.57
N LYS A 249 -5.34 -19.42 -7.68
CA LYS A 249 -4.35 -19.02 -8.70
C LYS A 249 -3.07 -19.86 -8.61
N THR A 250 -2.35 -19.97 -9.72
CA THR A 250 -1.07 -20.69 -9.74
C THR A 250 0.09 -19.89 -9.14
N SER A 251 -0.03 -18.56 -9.12
CA SER A 251 1.02 -17.63 -8.67
C SER A 251 0.46 -16.57 -7.73
N TYR A 252 1.28 -16.21 -6.74
CA TYR A 252 0.93 -15.29 -5.66
C TYR A 252 2.11 -14.42 -5.27
N THR A 253 1.79 -13.27 -4.70
CA THR A 253 2.77 -12.37 -4.08
C THR A 253 2.51 -12.38 -2.58
N LEU A 254 3.49 -12.87 -1.82
CA LEU A 254 3.50 -12.79 -0.37
C LEU A 254 4.16 -11.48 0.04
N ARG A 255 3.51 -10.70 0.88
CA ARG A 255 4.02 -9.42 1.38
C ARG A 255 4.41 -9.59 2.84
N LEU A 256 5.69 -9.41 3.14
CA LEU A 256 6.19 -9.61 4.49
C LEU A 256 6.23 -8.30 5.25
N ASN A 257 5.85 -8.32 6.52
CA ASN A 257 6.21 -7.25 7.45
C ASN A 257 7.70 -7.41 7.83
N PRO A 258 8.60 -6.53 7.37
CA PRO A 258 10.04 -6.70 7.60
C PRO A 258 10.43 -6.69 9.09
N GLU A 259 9.65 -6.02 9.94
CA GLU A 259 9.90 -5.99 11.38
C GLU A 259 9.68 -7.35 12.04
N SER A 260 8.63 -8.06 11.62
CA SER A 260 8.23 -9.34 12.22
C SER A 260 8.96 -10.56 11.65
N VAL A 261 9.71 -10.40 10.55
CA VAL A 261 10.54 -11.49 10.00
C VAL A 261 11.67 -11.84 10.97
N VAL A 262 11.81 -13.10 11.36
CA VAL A 262 12.91 -13.56 12.21
C VAL A 262 13.99 -14.18 11.32
N LEU A 263 15.26 -13.93 11.65
CA LEU A 263 16.41 -14.57 11.00
C LEU A 263 17.11 -15.49 11.99
N SER A 264 17.45 -16.70 11.55
CA SER A 264 18.23 -17.68 12.30
C SER A 264 19.46 -18.11 11.50
N GLN A 265 20.56 -18.39 12.18
CA GLN A 265 21.76 -18.98 11.56
C GLN A 265 21.68 -20.52 11.45
N ARG A 266 20.79 -21.14 12.22
CA ARG A 266 20.57 -22.59 12.24
C ARG A 266 19.22 -22.90 11.63
N ASP A 267 19.12 -24.08 11.04
CA ASP A 267 17.84 -24.65 10.64
C ASP A 267 16.95 -24.73 11.89
N PRO A 268 15.79 -24.05 11.90
CA PRO A 268 14.89 -24.08 13.04
C PRO A 268 14.21 -25.45 13.21
N GLY A 269 14.31 -26.35 12.22
CA GLY A 269 13.58 -27.61 12.20
C GLY A 269 12.07 -27.38 12.11
N PRO A 270 11.26 -28.35 12.59
CA PRO A 270 9.82 -28.19 12.69
C PRO A 270 9.48 -27.00 13.60
N CYS A 271 8.89 -25.95 13.05
CA CYS A 271 8.46 -24.78 13.80
C CYS A 271 7.04 -24.38 13.41
N SER A 272 6.41 -23.59 14.28
CA SER A 272 5.07 -23.03 14.03
C SER A 272 5.07 -21.88 13.02
N ALA A 273 6.22 -21.50 12.47
CA ALA A 273 6.29 -20.47 11.45
C ALA A 273 5.67 -20.98 10.15
N MET A 274 4.72 -20.21 9.62
CA MET A 274 4.05 -20.54 8.37
C MET A 274 4.97 -20.40 7.16
N LEU A 275 5.99 -19.53 7.27
CA LEU A 275 7.03 -19.37 6.27
C LEU A 275 8.38 -19.66 6.92
N CYS A 276 9.08 -20.66 6.39
CA CYS A 276 10.45 -20.99 6.77
C CYS A 276 11.26 -21.23 5.50
N LEU A 277 12.22 -20.35 5.20
CA LEU A 277 12.94 -20.37 3.92
C LEU A 277 14.45 -20.23 4.13
N PRO A 278 15.28 -21.03 3.45
CA PRO A 278 16.71 -20.77 3.39
C PRO A 278 16.97 -19.54 2.54
N VAL A 279 17.81 -18.64 3.04
CA VAL A 279 18.19 -17.39 2.37
C VAL A 279 19.68 -17.15 2.53
N GLU A 280 20.25 -16.30 1.68
CA GLU A 280 21.65 -15.89 1.74
C GLU A 280 21.75 -14.37 1.88
N LEU A 281 22.58 -13.90 2.80
CA LEU A 281 22.82 -12.48 2.98
C LEU A 281 23.70 -11.94 1.84
N ARG A 282 23.10 -11.19 0.92
CA ARG A 282 23.77 -10.63 -0.27
C ARG A 282 24.42 -9.27 -0.02
N ALA A 283 23.84 -8.46 0.86
CA ALA A 283 24.40 -7.15 1.20
C ALA A 283 24.01 -6.70 2.60
N LEU A 284 24.90 -5.93 3.21
CA LEU A 284 24.68 -5.24 4.48
C LEU A 284 24.90 -3.74 4.26
N GLY A 285 23.82 -2.96 4.33
CA GLY A 285 23.86 -1.51 4.23
C GLY A 285 24.53 -0.81 5.42
N PRO A 286 24.70 0.51 5.32
CA PRO A 286 25.17 1.33 6.44
C PRO A 286 24.17 1.31 7.61
N VAL A 287 24.63 1.74 8.78
CA VAL A 287 23.75 1.99 9.93
C VAL A 287 23.09 3.34 9.74
N GLU A 288 21.77 3.36 9.66
CA GLU A 288 20.94 4.57 9.56
C GLU A 288 19.89 4.53 10.68
N ALA A 289 19.85 5.56 11.53
CA ALA A 289 18.91 5.65 12.66
C ALA A 289 18.87 4.36 13.52
N GLY A 290 20.04 3.80 13.85
CA GLY A 290 20.18 2.59 14.68
C GLY A 290 19.85 1.27 13.98
N HIS A 291 19.54 1.29 12.68
CA HIS A 291 19.16 0.12 11.92
C HIS A 291 20.09 -0.14 10.74
N ARG A 292 20.20 -1.39 10.30
CA ARG A 292 20.90 -1.79 9.06
C ARG A 292 19.92 -2.40 8.08
N ARG A 293 20.10 -2.07 6.81
CA ARG A 293 19.40 -2.74 5.71
C ARG A 293 20.14 -4.02 5.33
N LEU A 294 19.45 -5.14 5.33
CA LEU A 294 19.93 -6.45 4.88
C LEU A 294 19.30 -6.71 3.52
N THR A 295 20.08 -7.13 2.53
CA THR A 295 19.55 -7.69 1.29
C THR A 295 19.74 -9.19 1.32
N LEU A 296 18.65 -9.93 1.34
CA LEU A 296 18.61 -11.37 1.33
C LEU A 296 18.29 -11.84 -0.10
N GLY A 297 19.02 -12.84 -0.57
CA GLY A 297 18.73 -13.55 -1.81
C GLY A 297 18.35 -15.00 -1.52
N GLY A 298 17.79 -15.66 -2.53
CA GLY A 298 17.05 -16.91 -2.33
C GLY A 298 15.59 -16.61 -2.03
N ALA A 299 14.73 -17.63 -1.97
CA ALA A 299 13.29 -17.45 -1.84
C ALA A 299 12.62 -16.76 -3.04
N GLY A 300 13.10 -17.00 -4.27
CA GLY A 300 12.40 -16.56 -5.49
C GLY A 300 12.54 -15.07 -5.79
N GLY A 301 13.51 -14.39 -5.16
CA GLY A 301 13.81 -12.98 -5.42
C GLY A 301 14.89 -12.38 -4.53
N GLN A 302 14.91 -11.05 -4.46
CA GLN A 302 15.66 -10.29 -3.46
C GLN A 302 14.67 -9.71 -2.45
N LEU A 303 14.94 -9.92 -1.16
CA LEU A 303 14.17 -9.36 -0.07
C LEU A 303 15.05 -8.39 0.71
N ARG A 304 14.61 -7.14 0.91
CA ARG A 304 15.34 -6.20 1.76
C ARG A 304 14.63 -6.02 3.09
N LEU A 305 15.35 -6.31 4.17
CA LEU A 305 14.86 -6.20 5.53
C LEU A 305 15.61 -5.09 6.27
N LEU A 306 14.93 -4.47 7.22
CA LEU A 306 15.56 -3.57 8.17
C LEU A 306 15.66 -4.28 9.52
N LYS A 307 16.86 -4.33 10.10
CA LYS A 307 17.08 -4.91 11.44
C LYS A 307 17.87 -3.95 12.33
N PRO A 308 17.67 -3.99 13.65
CA PRO A 308 18.51 -3.24 14.58
C PRO A 308 19.99 -3.56 14.35
N ALA A 309 20.85 -2.54 14.40
CA ALA A 309 22.28 -2.72 14.20
C ALA A 309 22.87 -3.69 15.23
N GLU A 310 22.41 -3.62 16.48
CA GLU A 310 22.79 -4.52 17.58
C GLU A 310 22.45 -5.98 17.28
N PHE A 311 21.28 -6.24 16.67
CA PHE A 311 20.90 -7.59 16.24
C PHE A 311 21.89 -8.14 15.22
N CYS A 312 22.25 -7.33 14.22
CA CYS A 312 23.19 -7.74 13.18
C CYS A 312 24.59 -8.02 13.75
N GLN A 313 25.02 -7.21 14.71
CA GLN A 313 26.31 -7.36 15.39
C GLN A 313 26.32 -8.59 16.30
N ARG A 314 25.28 -8.81 17.09
CA ARG A 314 25.14 -9.99 17.96
C ARG A 314 25.10 -11.29 17.18
N MET A 315 24.45 -11.29 16.01
CA MET A 315 24.47 -12.42 15.09
C MET A 315 25.74 -12.48 14.23
N GLN A 316 26.69 -11.55 14.34
CA GLN A 316 27.93 -11.54 13.54
C GLN A 316 27.66 -11.73 12.04
N LEU A 317 26.64 -11.04 11.51
CA LEU A 317 26.20 -11.24 10.13
C LEU A 317 27.28 -10.83 9.12
N SER A 318 27.51 -11.68 8.12
CA SER A 318 28.46 -11.44 7.04
C SER A 318 27.87 -11.73 5.66
N VAL A 319 28.31 -10.99 4.64
CA VAL A 319 27.86 -11.22 3.26
C VAL A 319 28.31 -12.61 2.80
N GLY A 320 27.42 -13.33 2.11
CA GLY A 320 27.58 -14.74 1.72
C GLY A 320 27.08 -15.73 2.77
N GLN A 321 26.70 -15.28 3.97
CA GLN A 321 26.20 -16.14 5.01
C GLN A 321 24.82 -16.73 4.68
N LYS A 322 24.69 -18.05 4.83
CA LYS A 322 23.39 -18.75 4.78
C LYS A 322 22.63 -18.57 6.09
N LEU A 323 21.36 -18.24 5.97
CA LEU A 323 20.44 -17.97 7.07
C LEU A 323 19.09 -18.65 6.79
N TRP A 324 18.24 -18.70 7.81
CA TRP A 324 16.86 -19.10 7.72
C TRP A 324 15.96 -17.91 8.02
N LEU A 325 15.05 -17.62 7.09
CA LEU A 325 13.99 -16.64 7.24
C LEU A 325 12.75 -17.33 7.80
N MET A 326 12.19 -16.78 8.87
CA MET A 326 10.96 -17.26 9.48
C MET A 326 9.93 -16.14 9.58
N ALA A 327 8.69 -16.40 9.18
CA ALA A 327 7.57 -15.48 9.37
C ALA A 327 6.30 -16.27 9.77
N ASN A 328 5.54 -15.72 10.71
CA ASN A 328 4.23 -16.25 11.08
C ASN A 328 3.13 -15.63 10.21
N GLU A 329 1.90 -16.14 10.32
CA GLU A 329 0.74 -15.67 9.57
C GLU A 329 0.51 -14.15 9.72
N ALA A 330 0.55 -13.62 10.94
CA ALA A 330 0.39 -12.18 11.22
C ALA A 330 1.47 -11.28 10.59
N SER A 331 2.55 -11.88 10.08
CA SER A 331 3.65 -11.18 9.40
C SER A 331 3.56 -11.24 7.88
N ILE A 332 2.55 -11.93 7.34
CA ILE A 332 2.41 -12.22 5.91
C ILE A 332 1.05 -11.69 5.47
N ALA A 333 1.03 -10.68 4.61
CA ALA A 333 -0.17 -10.34 3.85
C ALA A 333 -0.14 -11.09 2.51
N GLY A 334 -1.27 -11.67 2.13
CA GLY A 334 -1.39 -12.53 0.97
C GLY A 334 -2.86 -12.80 0.60
N PRO A 335 -3.11 -13.59 -0.46
CA PRO A 335 -4.47 -13.94 -0.88
C PRO A 335 -5.20 -14.55 0.30
N GLN A 336 -6.51 -14.30 0.41
CA GLN A 336 -7.38 -14.86 1.45
C GLN A 336 -6.97 -16.30 1.77
N MET A 337 -6.33 -16.46 2.93
CA MET A 337 -5.89 -17.75 3.48
C MET A 337 -7.02 -18.38 4.27
#